data_AF-A0A0U3P6D6-F1
#
_entry.id   AF-A0A0U3P6D6-F1
#
_cell.length_a   1.000
_cell.length_b   1.000
_cell.length_c   1.000
_cell.angle_alpha   90.00
_cell.angle_beta   90.00
_cell.angle_gamma   90.00
#
_symmetry.space_group_name_H-M   'P 1'
#
loop_
_entity.id
_entity.type
_entity.pdbx_description
1 polymer ?
#
loop_
_entity_poly.entity_id
_entity_poly.type
_entity_poly.pdbx_seq_one_letter_code
_entity_poly.pdbx_strand_id
1 'polypeptide(L)'
;MRTPPPATTDAALEPVRAQLLRAARAEADALLAAADSDARAVLADADGRAAAILAEARSLGEADAAAARDVARARSRRSARARELAARRECWEELRRQVLAGVEDLRHTDSYPALRARLTAHVRAALGPDAEVAEAPHGGVTARTAHRRLDCGLTALALRALERIGGEAEQLWAP
;
A
#
# COMPACT_ATOMS: atom_id res chain seq x y z
N MET A 1 92.64 -38.95 -11.17
CA MET A 1 92.11 -40.33 -11.23
C MET A 1 91.39 -40.62 -9.93
N ARG A 2 90.06 -40.72 -9.93
CA ARG A 2 89.27 -41.08 -8.74
C ARG A 2 89.10 -42.60 -8.74
N THR A 3 89.71 -43.24 -7.75
CA THR A 3 89.56 -44.66 -7.42
C THR A 3 88.09 -44.95 -7.12
N PRO A 4 87.46 -45.98 -7.73
CA PRO A 4 86.10 -46.36 -7.37
C PRO A 4 86.11 -46.92 -5.92
N PRO A 5 85.10 -46.60 -5.10
CA PRO A 5 85.01 -47.16 -3.76
C PRO A 5 84.86 -48.69 -3.82
N PRO A 6 85.43 -49.44 -2.86
CA PRO A 6 85.35 -50.90 -2.87
C PRO A 6 83.92 -51.34 -2.61
N ALA A 7 83.39 -52.24 -3.45
CA ALA A 7 82.02 -52.75 -3.44
C ALA A 7 81.56 -53.33 -2.07
N THR A 8 82.48 -53.60 -1.14
CA THR A 8 82.23 -54.08 0.22
C THR A 8 81.70 -53.02 1.18
N THR A 9 82.08 -51.74 1.04
CA THR A 9 81.57 -50.67 1.91
C THR A 9 80.14 -50.27 1.52
N ASP A 10 79.83 -50.31 0.23
CA ASP A 10 78.49 -50.01 -0.29
C ASP A 10 77.50 -51.10 0.15
N ALA A 11 77.91 -52.38 0.10
CA ALA A 11 77.12 -53.51 0.59
C ALA A 11 76.87 -53.46 2.11
N ALA A 12 77.81 -52.94 2.90
CA ALA A 12 77.66 -52.80 4.35
C ALA A 12 76.69 -51.67 4.77
N LEU A 13 76.52 -50.64 3.91
CA LEU A 13 75.62 -49.50 4.16
C LEU A 13 74.20 -49.70 3.63
N GLU A 14 73.99 -50.69 2.76
CA GLU A 14 72.69 -50.99 2.16
C GLU A 14 71.53 -51.16 3.17
N PRO A 15 71.70 -51.83 4.33
CA PRO A 15 70.64 -51.93 5.33
C PRO A 15 70.24 -50.59 5.93
N VAL A 16 71.21 -49.70 6.14
CA VAL A 16 70.97 -48.34 6.66
C VAL A 16 70.24 -47.51 5.61
N ARG A 17 70.65 -47.61 4.34
CA ARG A 17 70.02 -46.90 3.21
C ARG A 17 68.57 -47.36 3.01
N ALA A 18 68.33 -48.67 3.07
CA ALA A 18 66.99 -49.25 3.02
C ALA A 18 66.11 -48.78 4.20
N GLN A 19 66.68 -48.68 5.40
CA GLN A 19 65.94 -48.20 6.57
C GLN A 19 65.59 -46.71 6.47
N LEU A 20 66.52 -45.86 6.03
CA LEU A 20 66.26 -44.44 5.80
C LEU A 20 65.19 -44.23 4.72
N LEU A 21 65.24 -45.01 3.64
CA LEU A 21 64.23 -44.96 2.60
C LEU A 21 62.85 -45.39 3.09
N ARG A 22 62.78 -46.45 3.92
CA ARG A 22 61.52 -46.87 4.57
C ARG A 22 60.98 -45.79 5.49
N ALA A 23 61.83 -45.18 6.32
CA ALA A 23 61.43 -44.09 7.22
C ALA A 23 60.91 -42.88 6.44
N ALA A 24 61.64 -42.43 5.41
CA ALA A 24 61.23 -41.31 4.57
C ALA A 24 59.90 -41.55 3.85
N ARG A 25 59.65 -42.79 3.39
CA ARG A 25 58.35 -43.17 2.79
C ARG A 25 57.23 -43.11 3.82
N ALA A 26 57.44 -43.69 5.00
CA ALA A 26 56.44 -43.66 6.07
C ALA A 26 56.11 -42.23 6.53
N GLU A 27 57.12 -41.35 6.58
CA GLU A 27 56.94 -39.94 6.93
C GLU A 27 56.16 -39.18 5.82
N ALA A 28 56.46 -39.45 4.55
CA ALA A 28 55.71 -38.90 3.43
C ALA A 28 54.24 -39.36 3.43
N ASP A 29 53.99 -40.65 3.68
CA ASP A 29 52.63 -41.21 3.76
C ASP A 29 51.85 -40.58 4.92
N ALA A 30 52.49 -40.37 6.07
CA ALA A 30 51.89 -39.69 7.21
C ALA A 30 51.56 -38.23 6.92
N LEU A 31 52.44 -37.51 6.23
CA LEU A 31 52.23 -36.12 5.84
C LEU A 31 51.06 -35.99 4.85
N LEU A 32 50.97 -36.88 3.86
CA LEU A 32 49.86 -36.91 2.91
C LEU A 32 48.54 -37.22 3.61
N ALA A 33 48.52 -38.20 4.52
CA ALA A 33 47.32 -38.53 5.28
C ALA A 33 46.84 -37.36 6.17
N ALA A 34 47.77 -36.62 6.77
CA ALA A 34 47.46 -35.41 7.53
C ALA A 34 46.90 -34.31 6.62
N ALA A 35 47.54 -34.03 5.48
CA ALA A 35 47.07 -33.04 4.51
C ALA A 35 45.67 -33.37 3.96
N ASP A 36 45.39 -34.65 3.67
CA ASP A 36 44.07 -35.11 3.24
C ASP A 36 43.01 -34.97 4.34
N SER A 37 43.41 -35.15 5.60
CA SER A 37 42.53 -34.91 6.75
C SER A 37 42.21 -33.41 6.89
N ASP A 38 43.22 -32.56 6.81
CA ASP A 38 43.07 -31.11 6.92
C ASP A 38 42.22 -30.54 5.77
N ALA A 39 42.47 -30.98 4.54
CA ALA A 39 41.68 -30.59 3.38
C ALA A 39 40.20 -30.96 3.54
N ARG A 40 39.91 -32.17 4.03
CA ARG A 40 38.53 -32.60 4.31
C ARG A 40 37.89 -31.77 5.42
N ALA A 41 38.65 -31.42 6.46
CA ALA A 41 38.15 -30.57 7.55
C ALA A 41 37.80 -29.16 7.05
N VAL A 42 38.67 -28.56 6.22
CA VAL A 42 38.44 -27.24 5.62
C VAL A 42 37.21 -27.24 4.71
N LEU A 43 37.04 -28.27 3.89
CA LEU A 43 35.86 -28.39 3.02
C LEU A 43 34.58 -28.57 3.84
N ALA A 44 34.58 -29.41 4.87
CA ALA A 44 33.43 -29.61 5.74
C ALA A 44 33.03 -28.31 6.48
N ASP A 45 34.00 -27.54 6.95
CA ASP A 45 33.76 -26.23 7.56
C ASP A 45 33.19 -25.22 6.54
N ALA A 46 33.76 -25.18 5.33
CA ALA A 46 33.28 -24.30 4.27
C ALA A 46 31.83 -24.63 3.86
N ASP A 47 31.50 -25.92 3.71
CA ASP A 47 30.15 -26.39 3.40
C ASP A 47 29.18 -26.05 4.53
N GLY A 48 29.59 -26.23 5.79
CA GLY A 48 28.79 -25.85 6.95
C GLY A 48 28.49 -24.35 6.99
N ARG A 49 29.50 -23.50 6.74
CA ARG A 49 29.33 -22.05 6.64
C ARG A 49 28.44 -21.64 5.49
N ALA A 50 28.61 -22.24 4.31
CA ALA A 50 27.76 -21.97 3.15
C ALA A 50 26.29 -22.34 3.43
N ALA A 51 26.05 -23.50 4.06
CA ALA A 51 24.71 -23.93 4.44
C ALA A 51 24.06 -22.97 5.45
N ALA A 52 24.82 -22.48 6.43
CA ALA A 52 24.34 -21.49 7.41
C ALA A 52 23.95 -20.16 6.73
N ILE A 53 24.81 -19.64 5.85
CA ILE A 53 24.54 -18.40 5.10
C ILE A 53 23.28 -18.55 4.24
N LEU A 54 23.11 -19.69 3.55
CA LEU A 54 21.92 -19.95 2.75
C LEU A 54 20.65 -20.06 3.59
N ALA A 55 20.73 -20.67 4.79
CA ALA A 55 19.60 -20.77 5.70
C ALA A 55 19.18 -19.39 6.24
N GLU A 56 20.15 -18.56 6.64
CA GLU A 56 19.91 -17.20 7.08
C GLU A 56 19.31 -16.33 5.96
N ALA A 57 19.88 -16.39 4.75
CA ALA A 57 19.36 -15.67 3.60
C ALA A 57 17.92 -16.06 3.25
N ARG A 58 17.56 -17.35 3.38
CA ARG A 58 16.18 -17.81 3.20
C ARG A 58 15.25 -17.24 4.26
N SER A 59 15.63 -17.31 5.53
CA SER A 59 14.82 -16.76 6.63
C SER A 59 14.59 -15.25 6.47
N LEU A 60 15.62 -14.50 6.10
CA LEU A 60 15.51 -13.06 5.83
C LEU A 60 14.60 -12.81 4.62
N GLY A 61 14.79 -13.54 3.53
CA GLY A 61 13.97 -13.42 2.32
C GLY A 61 12.48 -13.74 2.57
N GLU A 62 12.18 -14.72 3.42
CA GLU A 62 10.80 -15.04 3.82
C GLU A 62 10.16 -13.91 4.64
N ALA A 63 10.91 -13.33 5.59
CA ALA A 63 10.46 -12.19 6.37
C ALA A 63 10.22 -10.95 5.51
N ASP A 64 11.15 -10.63 4.61
CA ASP A 64 11.04 -9.51 3.67
C ASP A 64 9.87 -9.70 2.71
N ALA A 65 9.68 -10.92 2.19
CA ALA A 65 8.55 -11.23 1.32
C ALA A 65 7.21 -11.10 2.05
N ALA A 66 7.13 -11.51 3.32
CA ALA A 66 5.93 -11.32 4.14
C ALA A 66 5.62 -9.83 4.34
N ALA A 67 6.62 -9.02 4.73
CA ALA A 67 6.46 -7.58 4.89
C ALA A 67 6.03 -6.90 3.58
N ALA A 68 6.64 -7.26 2.45
CA ALA A 68 6.29 -6.73 1.14
C ALA A 68 4.84 -7.06 0.74
N ARG A 69 4.36 -8.28 1.04
CA ARG A 69 2.97 -8.69 0.80
C ARG A 69 1.98 -7.87 1.61
N ASP A 70 2.28 -7.61 2.88
CA ASP A 70 1.40 -6.80 3.74
C ASP A 70 1.30 -5.35 3.26
N VAL A 71 2.43 -4.75 2.87
CA VAL A 71 2.46 -3.41 2.26
C VAL A 71 1.65 -3.37 0.97
N ALA A 72 1.81 -4.37 0.09
CA ALA A 72 1.08 -4.47 -1.15
C ALA A 72 -0.44 -4.62 -0.92
N ARG A 73 -0.84 -5.46 0.05
CA ARG A 73 -2.24 -5.66 0.43
C ARG A 73 -2.86 -4.39 1.00
N ALA A 74 -2.15 -3.69 1.89
CA ALA A 74 -2.60 -2.43 2.45
C ALA A 74 -2.77 -1.35 1.36
N ARG A 75 -1.82 -1.25 0.41
CA ARG A 75 -1.92 -0.35 -0.74
C ARG A 75 -3.14 -0.68 -1.60
N SER A 76 -3.34 -1.95 -1.95
CA SER A 76 -4.48 -2.40 -2.75
C SER A 76 -5.82 -2.05 -2.10
N ARG A 77 -5.97 -2.30 -0.79
CA ARG A 77 -7.17 -1.93 -0.03
C ARG A 77 -7.41 -0.42 -0.01
N ARG A 78 -6.36 0.38 0.21
CA ARG A 78 -6.47 1.85 0.18
C ARG A 78 -6.88 2.35 -1.20
N SER A 79 -6.29 1.82 -2.27
CA SER A 79 -6.64 2.19 -3.65
C SER A 79 -8.06 1.76 -4.03
N ALA A 80 -8.52 0.60 -3.56
CA ALA A 80 -9.91 0.18 -3.75
C ALA A 80 -10.88 1.13 -3.03
N ARG A 81 -10.64 1.43 -1.76
CA ARG A 81 -11.48 2.36 -0.99
C ARG A 81 -11.46 3.77 -1.55
N ALA A 82 -10.31 4.25 -2.02
CA ALA A 82 -10.19 5.56 -2.65
C ALA A 82 -11.04 5.65 -3.93
N ARG A 83 -10.99 4.62 -4.79
CA ARG A 83 -11.83 4.55 -6.01
C ARG A 83 -13.31 4.52 -5.67
N GLU A 84 -13.70 3.71 -4.68
CA GLU A 84 -15.08 3.64 -4.24
C GLU A 84 -15.59 4.99 -3.71
N LEU A 85 -14.81 5.66 -2.85
CA LEU A 85 -15.18 6.98 -2.33
C LEU A 85 -15.20 8.05 -3.43
N ALA A 86 -14.33 7.96 -4.43
CA ALA A 86 -14.36 8.85 -5.59
C ALA A 86 -15.64 8.65 -6.39
N ALA A 87 -15.98 7.41 -6.75
CA ALA A 87 -17.22 7.10 -7.46
C ALA A 87 -18.48 7.55 -6.68
N ARG A 88 -18.50 7.34 -5.36
CA ARG A 88 -19.60 7.83 -4.50
C ARG A 88 -19.73 9.35 -4.55
N ARG A 89 -18.62 10.09 -4.49
CA ARG A 89 -18.62 11.56 -4.61
C ARG A 89 -19.10 12.00 -5.98
N GLU A 90 -18.62 11.38 -7.05
CA GLU A 90 -19.05 11.67 -8.42
C GLU A 90 -20.57 11.49 -8.59
N CYS A 91 -21.11 10.36 -8.11
CA CYS A 91 -22.56 10.11 -8.13
C CYS A 91 -23.35 11.16 -7.34
N TRP A 92 -22.85 11.57 -6.16
CA TRP A 92 -23.51 12.59 -5.35
C TRP A 92 -23.46 13.98 -5.99
N GLU A 93 -22.33 14.34 -6.58
CA GLU A 93 -22.16 15.61 -7.30
C GLU A 93 -23.03 15.66 -8.56
N GLU A 94 -23.16 14.54 -9.28
CA GLU A 94 -24.08 14.38 -10.39
C GLU A 94 -25.53 14.57 -9.97
N LEU A 95 -25.97 13.85 -8.93
CA LEU A 95 -27.31 13.99 -8.38
C LEU A 95 -27.58 15.44 -7.96
N ARG A 96 -26.66 16.05 -7.22
CA ARG A 96 -26.77 17.45 -6.80
C ARG A 96 -26.95 18.37 -8.00
N ARG A 97 -26.12 18.22 -9.04
CA ARG A 97 -26.20 19.05 -10.24
C ARG A 97 -27.52 18.86 -10.99
N GLN A 98 -27.99 17.63 -11.14
CA GLN A 98 -29.27 17.34 -11.79
C GLN A 98 -30.46 17.92 -11.01
N VAL A 99 -30.44 17.79 -9.68
CA VAL A 99 -31.48 18.37 -8.81
C VAL A 99 -31.48 19.89 -8.91
N LEU A 100 -30.31 20.53 -8.84
CA LEU A 100 -30.25 21.99 -8.96
C LEU A 100 -30.74 22.48 -10.33
N ALA A 101 -30.31 21.85 -11.42
CA ALA A 101 -30.79 22.18 -12.76
C ALA A 101 -32.32 21.99 -12.88
N GLY A 102 -32.84 20.86 -12.41
CA GLY A 102 -34.28 20.58 -12.49
C GLY A 102 -35.14 21.53 -11.65
N VAL A 103 -34.66 21.98 -10.49
CA VAL A 103 -35.38 22.97 -9.68
C VAL A 103 -35.27 24.37 -10.28
N GLU A 104 -34.13 24.74 -10.87
CA GLU A 104 -34.00 26.00 -11.61
C GLU A 104 -34.94 26.04 -12.82
N ASP A 105 -35.08 24.93 -13.56
CA ASP A 105 -36.00 24.80 -14.70
C ASP A 105 -37.47 24.98 -14.32
N LEU A 106 -37.86 24.79 -13.04
CA LEU A 106 -39.22 25.05 -12.59
C LEU A 106 -39.66 26.47 -12.89
N ARG A 107 -38.74 27.45 -12.91
CA ARG A 107 -39.04 28.85 -13.23
C ARG A 107 -39.63 29.06 -14.63
N HIS A 108 -39.36 28.11 -15.53
CA HIS A 108 -39.81 28.13 -16.91
C HIS A 108 -41.10 27.34 -17.12
N THR A 109 -41.68 26.77 -16.05
CA THR A 109 -42.94 26.04 -16.12
C THR A 109 -44.14 26.94 -15.81
N ASP A 110 -45.29 26.62 -16.37
CA ASP A 110 -46.55 27.34 -16.12
C ASP A 110 -46.99 27.30 -14.64
N SER A 111 -46.45 26.35 -13.87
CA SER A 111 -46.75 26.19 -12.43
C SER A 111 -45.97 27.15 -11.53
N TYR A 112 -44.93 27.81 -12.05
CA TYR A 112 -44.03 28.66 -11.25
C TYR A 112 -44.72 29.82 -10.52
N PRO A 113 -45.67 30.56 -11.14
CA PRO A 113 -46.35 31.66 -10.43
C PRO A 113 -47.10 31.19 -9.18
N ALA A 114 -47.74 30.02 -9.24
CA ALA A 114 -48.45 29.43 -8.11
C ALA A 114 -47.47 29.00 -6.99
N LEU A 115 -46.33 28.42 -7.36
CA LEU A 115 -45.26 28.10 -6.41
C LEU A 115 -44.70 29.35 -5.72
N ARG A 116 -44.42 30.41 -6.50
CA ARG A 116 -43.92 31.69 -5.98
C ARG A 116 -44.91 32.33 -5.00
N ALA A 117 -46.21 32.29 -5.30
CA ALA A 117 -47.24 32.78 -4.40
C ALA A 117 -47.24 32.03 -3.05
N ARG A 118 -47.13 30.69 -3.08
CA ARG A 118 -47.03 29.86 -1.87
C ARG A 118 -45.79 30.17 -1.05
N LEU A 119 -44.63 30.33 -1.69
CA LEU A 119 -43.39 30.70 -1.01
C LEU A 119 -43.48 32.11 -0.38
N THR A 120 -44.10 33.06 -1.09
CA THR A 120 -44.33 34.42 -0.58
C THR A 120 -45.21 34.40 0.67
N ALA A 121 -46.30 33.63 0.64
CA ALA A 121 -47.18 33.45 1.78
C ALA A 121 -46.45 32.82 2.97
N HIS A 122 -45.64 31.79 2.73
CA HIS A 122 -44.83 31.14 3.77
C HIS A 122 -43.87 32.13 4.44
N VAL A 123 -43.16 32.93 3.64
CA VAL A 123 -42.18 33.88 4.16
C VAL A 123 -42.83 35.02 4.95
N ARG A 124 -43.99 35.52 4.50
CA ARG A 124 -44.78 36.50 5.28
C ARG A 124 -45.33 35.92 6.57
N ALA A 125 -45.73 34.65 6.59
CA ALA A 125 -46.13 33.97 7.82
C ALA A 125 -44.95 33.83 8.81
N ALA A 126 -43.74 33.62 8.31
CA ALA A 126 -42.54 33.43 9.14
C ALA A 126 -41.90 34.75 9.64
N LEU A 127 -41.89 35.80 8.81
CA LEU A 127 -41.22 37.08 9.10
C LEU A 127 -42.17 38.23 9.44
N GLY A 128 -43.47 38.05 9.23
CA GLY A 128 -44.49 39.09 9.39
C GLY A 128 -44.95 39.69 8.06
N PRO A 129 -46.10 40.38 8.05
CA PRO A 129 -46.72 40.92 6.84
C PRO A 129 -45.87 42.01 6.17
N ASP A 130 -45.07 42.75 6.94
CA ASP A 130 -44.23 43.87 6.48
C ASP A 130 -42.87 43.42 5.90
N ALA A 131 -42.64 42.11 5.76
CA ALA A 131 -41.41 41.61 5.17
C ALA A 131 -41.30 42.01 3.70
N GLU A 132 -40.16 42.60 3.34
CA GLU A 132 -39.84 42.93 1.95
C GLU A 132 -39.46 41.63 1.23
N VAL A 133 -40.28 41.22 0.27
CA VAL A 133 -40.09 39.98 -0.51
C VAL A 133 -39.59 40.33 -1.91
N ALA A 134 -38.45 39.75 -2.29
CA ALA A 134 -37.86 39.85 -3.61
C ALA A 134 -37.74 38.47 -4.27
N GLU A 135 -37.76 38.44 -5.60
CA GLU A 135 -37.45 37.21 -6.33
C GLU A 135 -35.96 36.89 -6.24
N ALA A 136 -35.63 35.61 -6.05
CA ALA A 136 -34.25 35.16 -6.01
C ALA A 136 -33.68 34.96 -7.43
N PRO A 137 -32.35 35.13 -7.65
CA PRO A 137 -31.74 35.08 -8.98
C PRO A 137 -31.99 33.78 -9.78
N HIS A 138 -32.11 32.65 -9.07
CA HIS A 138 -32.34 31.31 -9.64
C HIS A 138 -33.76 30.79 -9.37
N GLY A 139 -34.70 31.71 -9.11
CA GLY A 139 -36.08 31.40 -8.81
C GLY A 139 -36.37 31.18 -7.32
N GLY A 140 -37.66 31.29 -6.97
CA GLY A 140 -38.11 31.32 -5.58
C GLY A 140 -38.10 32.74 -5.02
N VAL A 141 -38.04 32.87 -3.68
CA VAL A 141 -38.13 34.18 -3.03
C VAL A 141 -37.13 34.33 -1.90
N THR A 142 -36.59 35.53 -1.74
CA THR A 142 -35.89 35.94 -0.53
C THR A 142 -36.72 37.01 0.15
N ALA A 143 -36.70 37.05 1.48
CA ALA A 143 -37.26 38.19 2.17
C ALA A 143 -36.42 38.63 3.35
N ARG A 144 -36.60 39.89 3.71
CA ARG A 144 -35.89 40.53 4.80
C ARG A 144 -36.81 41.47 5.57
N THR A 145 -36.48 41.63 6.84
CA THR A 145 -36.92 42.73 7.71
C THR A 145 -35.67 43.45 8.22
N ALA A 146 -35.84 44.49 9.05
CA ALA A 146 -34.70 45.21 9.65
C ALA A 146 -33.75 44.30 10.45
N HIS A 147 -34.22 43.13 10.92
CA HIS A 147 -33.47 42.28 11.84
C HIS A 147 -33.35 40.81 11.40
N ARG A 148 -34.08 40.38 10.37
CA ARG A 148 -34.12 38.98 9.95
C ARG A 148 -34.13 38.84 8.44
N ARG A 149 -33.58 37.74 7.94
CA ARG A 149 -33.62 37.35 6.53
C ARG A 149 -34.02 35.90 6.42
N LEU A 150 -34.91 35.59 5.48
CA LEU A 150 -35.28 34.24 5.12
C LEU A 150 -35.01 34.02 3.63
N ASP A 151 -34.25 32.97 3.35
CA ASP A 151 -33.97 32.53 1.99
C ASP A 151 -34.83 31.31 1.67
N CYS A 152 -35.79 31.51 0.75
CA CYS A 152 -36.62 30.49 0.14
C CYS A 152 -36.36 30.45 -1.38
N GLY A 153 -35.12 30.75 -1.79
CA GLY A 153 -34.64 30.49 -3.14
C GLY A 153 -34.68 29.00 -3.44
N LEU A 154 -35.04 28.66 -4.67
CA LEU A 154 -35.23 27.28 -5.12
C LEU A 154 -33.97 26.42 -4.92
N THR A 155 -32.82 26.93 -5.35
CA THR A 155 -31.50 26.30 -5.15
C THR A 155 -31.19 26.10 -3.66
N ALA A 156 -31.49 27.08 -2.79
CA ALA A 156 -31.23 26.98 -1.36
C ALA A 156 -32.12 25.94 -0.68
N LEU A 157 -33.39 25.84 -1.08
CA LEU A 157 -34.32 24.82 -0.58
C LEU A 157 -33.91 23.42 -1.05
N ALA A 158 -33.48 23.28 -2.30
CA ALA A 158 -32.99 22.02 -2.85
C ALA A 158 -31.73 21.53 -2.13
N LEU A 159 -30.77 22.42 -1.87
CA LEU A 159 -29.56 22.08 -1.10
C LEU A 159 -29.89 21.62 0.32
N ARG A 160 -30.78 22.31 1.03
CA ARG A 160 -31.23 21.89 2.38
C ARG A 160 -31.94 20.53 2.36
N ALA A 161 -32.72 20.26 1.31
CA ALA A 161 -33.36 18.97 1.13
C ALA A 161 -32.32 17.86 0.88
N LEU A 162 -31.31 18.12 0.04
CA LEU A 162 -30.20 17.21 -0.22
C LEU A 162 -29.33 16.97 1.03
N GLU A 163 -29.05 17.99 1.84
CA GLU A 163 -28.31 17.84 3.11
C GLU A 163 -29.04 16.92 4.09
N ARG A 164 -30.37 17.06 4.18
CA ARG A 164 -31.21 16.19 5.01
C ARG A 164 -31.24 14.75 4.52
N ILE A 165 -31.25 14.55 3.20
CA ILE A 165 -31.17 13.22 2.57
C ILE A 165 -29.75 12.66 2.69
N GLY A 166 -28.70 13.49 2.69
CA GLY A 166 -27.30 13.05 2.70
C GLY A 166 -26.97 12.08 3.84
N GLY A 167 -27.54 12.29 5.03
CA GLY A 167 -27.41 11.36 6.16
C GLY A 167 -28.12 10.02 5.96
N GLU A 168 -29.24 10.00 5.22
CA GLU A 168 -29.96 8.77 4.85
C GLU A 168 -29.32 8.08 3.62
N ALA A 169 -28.75 8.86 2.71
CA ALA A 169 -28.08 8.39 1.50
C ALA A 169 -26.80 7.62 1.81
N GLU A 170 -26.15 7.86 2.96
CA GLU A 170 -25.05 7.01 3.43
C GLU A 170 -25.49 5.54 3.63
N GLN A 171 -26.77 5.30 3.95
CA GLN A 171 -27.33 3.96 4.13
C GLN A 171 -27.54 3.21 2.80
N LEU A 172 -27.73 3.93 1.68
CA LEU A 172 -27.81 3.33 0.35
C LEU A 172 -26.51 2.65 -0.09
N TRP A 173 -25.41 2.95 0.60
CA TRP A 173 -24.09 2.41 0.34
C TRP A 173 -23.54 1.58 1.50
N ALA A 174 -24.39 1.24 2.47
CA ALA A 174 -24.11 0.20 3.45
C ALA A 174 -24.17 -1.18 2.75
N PRO A 175 -23.24 -2.10 3.03
CA PRO A 175 -23.22 -3.43 2.44
C PRO A 175 -24.41 -4.29 2.85
#